data_AF-A0A329M411-F1
#
_entry.id   AF-A0A329M411-F1
#
_cell.length_a   1.000
_cell.length_b   1.000
_cell.length_c   1.000
_cell.angle_alpha   90.00
_cell.angle_beta   90.00
_cell.angle_gamma   90.00
#
_symmetry.space_group_name_H-M   'P 1'
#
loop_
_entity.id
_entity.type
_entity.pdbx_description
1 polymer ?
#
loop_
_entity_poly.entity_id
_entity_poly.type
_entity_poly.pdbx_seq_one_letter_code
_entity_poly.pdbx_strand_id
1 'polypeptide(L)'
;MTDAGEHGATTSPQRLAADLRSADNRDCPSRNDFLGAALADVVGGPVGWHALIGRSRLMTPLRVMFLIALVFLALGWSTKAACLQSTGTGTADQRVANWDNQRAYYELCYSDTVPLYGAELLSQGKFPYKSSWVETDSTGAQQIRYDGQPAVRYMEYPVLTGIYQYVSMALAKTYTALSKLAPLPVVAEVVMFFNVAAFGLALAWLATVWASAGLAGRRIWDAALVAGSPILIFQIFTNFDALATAFAMAGLLAWARRKPMLAGVLIGLGAAAKLYPLLFLGPMLLLGIRTGRLRAWVRTAVATIVTWLVVNLPVLVFFPRGWSEFFRLNTRRGDDMDSLYNVIKSFTGWRGFDPKLGFWQPPTVLNTVVAALFLACCVAIAFVALTAPQRPRVTQLVFLVVAAFLLTNKVWSPQFSLWLVPLAVLALPHRRLLLAWMTIDALVWVPRMYYLYGNPNRSLPEQFFTTTVLLRDIAVIMLCALVIRQIYRPGEDLVRWGGRVDDPAGGPFDRAPDAPPGWLPDWLRPAGLRRAAAPAERADEQAPVTSGAP
;
A
#
# COMPACT_ATOMS: atom_id res chain seq x y z
N MET A 1 -41.48 -48.85 -35.74
CA MET A 1 -40.15 -48.86 -35.10
C MET A 1 -39.90 -47.47 -34.57
N THR A 2 -40.26 -47.25 -33.32
CA THR A 2 -40.14 -46.00 -32.57
C THR A 2 -39.37 -46.35 -31.31
N ASP A 3 -38.14 -45.86 -31.19
CA ASP A 3 -37.43 -45.84 -29.92
C ASP A 3 -36.85 -44.43 -29.73
N ALA A 4 -37.66 -43.58 -29.11
CA ALA A 4 -37.20 -42.36 -28.49
C ALA A 4 -36.68 -42.75 -27.10
N GLY A 5 -35.37 -42.76 -26.93
CA GLY A 5 -34.73 -43.05 -25.64
C GLY A 5 -35.13 -42.01 -24.59
N GLU A 6 -35.91 -42.43 -23.60
CA GLU A 6 -36.22 -41.65 -22.41
C GLU A 6 -34.91 -41.29 -21.68
N HIS A 7 -34.57 -40.00 -21.69
CA HIS A 7 -33.59 -39.45 -20.77
C HIS A 7 -34.18 -39.50 -19.36
N GLY A 8 -33.89 -40.58 -18.63
CA GLY A 8 -34.22 -40.70 -17.22
C GLY A 8 -33.66 -39.51 -16.46
N ALA A 9 -34.54 -38.62 -16.00
CA ALA A 9 -34.17 -37.55 -15.09
C ALA A 9 -33.57 -38.21 -13.84
N THR A 10 -32.28 -38.01 -13.60
CA THR A 10 -31.63 -38.39 -12.35
C THR A 10 -32.15 -37.49 -11.23
N THR A 11 -33.34 -37.78 -10.73
CA THR A 11 -33.94 -37.09 -9.59
C THR A 11 -33.29 -37.61 -8.31
N SER A 12 -32.54 -36.76 -7.62
CA SER A 12 -32.04 -37.06 -6.28
C SER A 12 -33.20 -37.50 -5.38
N PRO A 13 -33.10 -38.62 -4.64
CA PRO A 13 -34.17 -39.10 -3.74
C PRO A 13 -34.34 -38.20 -2.51
N GLN A 14 -33.41 -37.28 -2.25
CA GLN A 14 -33.54 -36.29 -1.18
C GLN A 14 -34.15 -35.00 -1.68
N ARG A 15 -35.06 -34.41 -0.88
CA ARG A 15 -35.57 -33.05 -1.10
C ARG A 15 -34.40 -32.08 -1.21
N LEU A 16 -34.47 -31.21 -2.21
CA LEU A 16 -33.55 -30.09 -2.36
C LEU A 16 -33.43 -29.30 -1.04
N ALA A 17 -32.22 -28.88 -0.71
CA ALA A 17 -32.00 -28.04 0.46
C ALA A 17 -32.85 -26.76 0.37
N ALA A 18 -33.42 -26.31 1.49
CA ALA A 18 -34.31 -25.15 1.53
C ALA A 18 -33.65 -23.86 1.02
N ASP A 19 -32.32 -23.75 1.13
CA ASP A 19 -31.53 -22.72 0.47
C ASP A 19 -30.77 -23.36 -0.70
N LEU A 20 -30.96 -22.84 -1.91
CA LEU A 20 -30.27 -23.26 -3.14
C LEU A 20 -29.22 -22.26 -3.61
N ARG A 21 -29.02 -21.14 -2.88
CA ARG A 21 -28.05 -20.12 -3.27
C ARG A 21 -26.63 -20.66 -3.17
N SER A 22 -25.84 -20.45 -4.22
CA SER A 22 -24.41 -20.76 -4.28
C SER A 22 -23.69 -19.61 -5.00
N ALA A 23 -22.46 -19.34 -4.60
CA ALA A 23 -21.64 -18.30 -5.22
C ALA A 23 -20.89 -18.86 -6.46
N ASP A 24 -21.64 -19.32 -7.45
CA ASP A 24 -21.11 -20.08 -8.60
C ASP A 24 -20.23 -19.25 -9.53
N ASN A 25 -20.28 -17.92 -9.40
CA ASN A 25 -19.45 -16.98 -10.15
C ASN A 25 -18.09 -16.69 -9.49
N ARG A 26 -17.77 -17.32 -8.36
CA ARG A 26 -16.49 -17.11 -7.66
C ARG A 26 -15.32 -17.75 -8.40
N ASP A 27 -14.18 -17.07 -8.29
CA ASP A 27 -12.91 -17.66 -8.67
C ASP A 27 -12.56 -18.82 -7.73
N CYS A 28 -12.19 -19.96 -8.30
CA CYS A 28 -11.79 -21.16 -7.56
C CYS A 28 -10.31 -21.46 -7.85
N PRO A 29 -9.36 -20.89 -7.07
CA PRO A 29 -7.93 -21.04 -7.31
C PRO A 29 -7.48 -22.50 -7.39
N SER A 30 -8.12 -23.38 -6.62
CA SER A 30 -7.81 -24.81 -6.62
C SER A 30 -8.07 -25.52 -7.96
N ARG A 31 -8.76 -24.87 -8.90
CA ARG A 31 -9.05 -25.41 -10.24
C ARG A 31 -8.42 -24.63 -11.37
N ASN A 32 -8.31 -23.32 -11.21
CA ASN A 32 -7.95 -22.42 -12.30
C ASN A 32 -6.58 -21.75 -12.12
N ASP A 33 -5.88 -22.05 -11.04
CA ASP A 33 -4.57 -21.52 -10.72
C ASP A 33 -3.66 -22.66 -10.29
N PHE A 34 -2.47 -22.73 -10.88
CA PHE A 34 -1.53 -23.80 -10.56
C PHE A 34 -1.08 -23.78 -9.10
N LEU A 35 -0.80 -22.61 -8.54
CA LEU A 35 -0.35 -22.51 -7.15
C LEU A 35 -1.51 -22.83 -6.21
N GLY A 36 -2.71 -22.32 -6.53
CA GLY A 36 -3.94 -22.64 -5.81
C GLY A 36 -4.26 -24.14 -5.83
N ALA A 37 -4.08 -24.82 -6.96
CA ALA A 37 -4.26 -26.26 -7.09
C ALA A 37 -3.23 -27.03 -6.27
N ALA A 38 -1.95 -26.71 -6.41
CA ALA A 38 -0.87 -27.37 -5.65
C ALA A 38 -1.02 -27.22 -4.13
N LEU A 39 -1.44 -26.04 -3.66
CA LEU A 39 -1.71 -25.81 -2.23
C LEU A 39 -2.99 -26.48 -1.75
N ALA A 40 -3.98 -26.70 -2.64
CA ALA A 40 -5.23 -27.34 -2.25
C ALA A 40 -5.00 -28.79 -1.83
N ASP A 41 -4.07 -29.51 -2.45
CA ASP A 41 -3.74 -30.91 -2.12
C ASP A 41 -3.24 -31.07 -0.68
N VAL A 42 -2.64 -30.03 -0.10
CA VAL A 42 -2.19 -30.03 1.32
C VAL A 42 -3.39 -30.00 2.29
N VAL A 43 -4.52 -29.44 1.87
CA VAL A 43 -5.70 -29.18 2.72
C VAL A 43 -6.89 -30.07 2.33
N GLY A 44 -6.64 -31.13 1.54
CA GLY A 44 -7.66 -32.13 1.16
C GLY A 44 -8.13 -32.07 -0.29
N GLY A 45 -7.45 -31.32 -1.15
CA GLY A 45 -7.65 -31.31 -2.60
C GLY A 45 -8.55 -30.18 -3.12
N PRO A 46 -8.80 -30.15 -4.43
CA PRO A 46 -9.54 -29.08 -5.07
C PRO A 46 -11.03 -29.08 -4.73
N VAL A 47 -11.67 -27.92 -4.90
CA VAL A 47 -13.11 -27.77 -4.66
C VAL A 47 -13.88 -28.73 -5.58
N GLY A 48 -14.80 -29.52 -5.01
CA GLY A 48 -15.60 -30.49 -5.75
C GLY A 48 -16.54 -29.83 -6.78
N TRP A 49 -16.88 -30.57 -7.85
CA TRP A 49 -17.72 -30.05 -8.96
C TRP A 49 -19.13 -29.65 -8.51
N HIS A 50 -19.65 -30.33 -7.48
CA HIS A 50 -20.97 -30.09 -6.91
C HIS A 50 -20.90 -29.37 -5.55
N ALA A 51 -19.74 -28.78 -5.21
CA ALA A 51 -19.57 -28.10 -3.94
C ALA A 51 -20.37 -26.79 -3.91
N LEU A 52 -21.15 -26.58 -2.85
CA LEU A 52 -21.89 -25.35 -2.64
C LEU A 52 -20.97 -24.26 -2.07
N ILE A 53 -20.65 -23.26 -2.88
CA ILE A 53 -19.68 -22.22 -2.53
C ILE A 53 -20.38 -21.10 -1.75
N GLY A 54 -19.75 -20.65 -0.66
CA GLY A 54 -20.21 -19.50 0.12
C GLY A 54 -21.13 -19.84 1.31
N ARG A 55 -21.29 -21.12 1.65
CA ARG A 55 -22.13 -21.57 2.78
C ARG A 55 -21.38 -21.87 4.08
N SER A 56 -20.04 -21.90 4.05
CA SER A 56 -19.23 -22.14 5.25
C SER A 56 -19.48 -21.05 6.29
N ARG A 57 -20.04 -21.43 7.45
CA ARG A 57 -20.34 -20.51 8.56
C ARG A 57 -19.12 -20.22 9.45
N LEU A 58 -18.23 -21.20 9.59
CA LEU A 58 -17.06 -21.10 10.47
C LEU A 58 -15.82 -20.62 9.73
N MET A 59 -15.39 -21.32 8.69
CA MET A 59 -14.20 -20.98 7.91
C MET A 59 -14.60 -20.24 6.64
N THR A 60 -14.90 -18.95 6.79
CA THR A 60 -15.07 -18.05 5.64
C THR A 60 -13.71 -17.69 5.05
N PRO A 61 -13.61 -17.31 3.76
CA PRO A 61 -12.33 -16.92 3.16
C PRO A 61 -11.61 -15.82 3.94
N LEU A 62 -12.36 -14.85 4.48
CA LEU A 62 -11.81 -13.77 5.29
C LEU A 62 -11.20 -14.28 6.60
N ARG A 63 -11.86 -15.22 7.30
CA ARG A 63 -11.30 -15.80 8.53
C ARG A 63 -10.04 -16.60 8.25
N VAL A 64 -10.00 -17.34 7.14
CA VAL A 64 -8.79 -18.04 6.68
C VAL A 64 -7.67 -17.04 6.38
N MET A 65 -7.97 -15.93 5.72
CA MET A 65 -6.99 -14.85 5.47
C MET A 65 -6.51 -14.20 6.77
N PHE A 66 -7.36 -14.03 7.77
CA PHE A 66 -6.91 -13.57 9.09
C PHE A 66 -5.98 -14.56 9.77
N LEU A 67 -6.24 -15.87 9.68
CA LEU A 67 -5.32 -16.88 10.21
C LEU A 67 -3.95 -16.81 9.51
N ILE A 68 -3.94 -16.72 8.16
CA ILE A 68 -2.69 -16.54 7.39
C ILE A 68 -1.98 -15.25 7.82
N ALA A 69 -2.70 -14.14 7.91
CA ALA A 69 -2.14 -12.85 8.31
C ALA A 69 -1.53 -12.92 9.71
N LEU A 70 -2.20 -13.56 10.67
CA LEU A 70 -1.69 -13.73 12.02
C LEU A 70 -0.39 -14.55 12.05
N VAL A 71 -0.26 -15.58 11.21
CA VAL A 71 0.99 -16.34 11.07
C VAL A 71 2.11 -15.45 10.55
N PHE A 72 1.87 -14.69 9.47
CA PHE A 72 2.90 -13.80 8.89
C PHE A 72 3.24 -12.61 9.80
N LEU A 73 2.27 -12.10 10.55
CA LEU A 73 2.49 -11.11 11.61
C LEU A 73 3.32 -11.70 12.75
N ALA A 74 3.06 -12.94 13.17
CA ALA A 74 3.87 -13.61 14.18
C ALA A 74 5.31 -13.83 13.70
N LEU A 75 5.51 -14.23 12.44
CA LEU A 75 6.85 -14.28 11.83
C LEU A 75 7.49 -12.89 11.81
N GLY A 76 6.72 -11.87 11.43
CA GLY A 76 7.11 -10.46 11.46
C GLY A 76 7.66 -10.03 12.81
N TRP A 77 6.93 -10.31 13.89
CA TRP A 77 7.35 -9.99 15.25
C TRP A 77 8.57 -10.83 15.67
N SER A 78 8.59 -12.11 15.30
CA SER A 78 9.69 -13.03 15.61
C SER A 78 11.02 -12.58 15.00
N THR A 79 11.01 -11.98 13.80
CA THR A 79 12.25 -11.41 13.22
C THR A 79 12.81 -10.27 14.07
N LYS A 80 11.97 -9.55 14.84
CA LYS A 80 12.40 -8.45 15.71
C LYS A 80 12.79 -8.93 17.11
N ALA A 81 12.42 -10.15 17.50
CA ALA A 81 12.55 -10.65 18.85
C ALA A 81 13.98 -10.61 19.42
N ALA A 82 15.01 -10.89 18.59
CA ALA A 82 16.41 -10.86 19.03
C ALA A 82 16.86 -9.47 19.53
N CYS A 83 16.29 -8.42 18.94
CA CYS A 83 16.53 -7.00 19.28
C CYS A 83 15.64 -6.51 20.43
N LEU A 84 14.65 -7.30 20.85
CA LEU A 84 13.70 -6.96 21.91
C LEU A 84 14.04 -7.62 23.24
N GLN A 85 15.17 -8.32 23.32
CA GLN A 85 15.68 -8.85 24.58
C GLN A 85 15.99 -7.71 25.54
N SER A 86 15.46 -7.77 26.75
CA SER A 86 15.71 -6.75 27.78
C SER A 86 17.04 -7.02 28.48
N THR A 87 17.92 -6.02 28.55
CA THR A 87 19.18 -6.07 29.29
C THR A 87 19.23 -4.97 30.36
N GLY A 88 20.12 -5.15 31.33
CA GLY A 88 20.25 -4.27 32.50
C GLY A 88 19.52 -4.81 33.74
N THR A 89 19.86 -4.24 34.89
CA THR A 89 19.29 -4.58 36.20
C THR A 89 18.34 -3.47 36.68
N GLY A 90 17.42 -3.81 37.58
CA GLY A 90 16.46 -2.84 38.15
C GLY A 90 15.10 -2.86 37.46
N THR A 91 14.39 -1.73 37.56
CA THR A 91 13.01 -1.57 37.10
C THR A 91 12.90 -1.47 35.57
N ALA A 92 11.69 -1.60 35.02
CA ALA A 92 11.45 -1.60 33.56
C ALA A 92 11.98 -0.35 32.84
N ASP A 93 11.97 0.81 33.49
CA ASP A 93 12.50 2.09 33.00
C ASP A 93 14.04 2.20 33.03
N GLN A 94 14.71 1.31 33.77
CA GLN A 94 16.18 1.23 33.83
C GLN A 94 16.75 0.19 32.86
N ARG A 95 15.91 -0.71 32.35
CA ARG A 95 16.28 -1.72 31.36
C ARG A 95 16.18 -1.15 29.94
N VAL A 96 17.03 -1.66 29.06
CA VAL A 96 17.06 -1.27 27.64
C VAL A 96 16.88 -2.49 26.74
N ALA A 97 16.57 -2.26 25.47
CA ALA A 97 16.60 -3.29 24.45
C ALA A 97 18.06 -3.63 24.09
N ASN A 98 18.38 -4.92 23.95
CA ASN A 98 19.72 -5.38 23.60
C ASN A 98 20.04 -5.11 22.13
N TRP A 99 20.80 -4.04 21.91
CA TRP A 99 21.31 -3.63 20.60
C TRP A 99 22.85 -3.65 20.55
N ASP A 100 23.46 -4.33 21.52
CA ASP A 100 24.92 -4.39 21.69
C ASP A 100 25.61 -4.96 20.44
N ASN A 101 26.82 -4.47 20.17
CA ASN A 101 27.63 -4.91 19.03
C ASN A 101 26.90 -4.79 17.67
N GLN A 102 26.01 -3.80 17.55
CA GLN A 102 25.16 -3.58 16.38
C GLN A 102 24.29 -4.79 16.01
N ARG A 103 23.74 -5.47 17.03
CA ARG A 103 22.85 -6.64 16.88
C ARG A 103 21.74 -6.46 15.86
N ALA A 104 21.19 -5.25 15.78
CA ALA A 104 20.11 -4.95 14.86
C ALA A 104 20.41 -5.30 13.39
N TYR A 105 21.68 -5.24 12.99
CA TYR A 105 22.09 -5.51 11.62
C TYR A 105 22.47 -6.98 11.40
N TYR A 106 23.32 -7.60 12.23
CA TYR A 106 23.73 -8.99 11.96
C TYR A 106 22.64 -10.04 12.27
N GLU A 107 21.70 -9.75 13.18
CA GLU A 107 20.52 -10.61 13.44
C GLU A 107 19.31 -10.24 12.56
N LEU A 108 19.45 -9.26 11.65
CA LEU A 108 18.38 -8.78 10.78
C LEU A 108 17.13 -8.26 11.52
N CYS A 109 17.26 -7.92 12.81
CA CYS A 109 16.14 -7.61 13.70
C CYS A 109 15.85 -6.10 13.85
N TYR A 110 16.49 -5.25 13.05
CA TYR A 110 16.31 -3.80 13.08
C TYR A 110 14.83 -3.39 12.92
N SER A 111 14.43 -2.40 13.72
CA SER A 111 13.14 -1.68 13.62
C SER A 111 13.38 -0.23 14.04
N ASP A 112 12.84 0.74 13.29
CA ASP A 112 12.92 2.16 13.63
C ASP A 112 12.16 2.47 14.93
N THR A 113 11.16 1.65 15.27
CA THR A 113 10.30 1.86 16.45
C THR A 113 11.13 1.90 17.75
N VAL A 114 12.17 1.08 17.86
CA VAL A 114 13.01 1.00 19.07
C VAL A 114 13.85 2.28 19.28
N PRO A 115 14.69 2.73 18.33
CA PRO A 115 15.48 3.96 18.50
C PRO A 115 14.60 5.22 18.55
N LEU A 116 13.47 5.26 17.84
CA LEU A 116 12.55 6.40 17.87
C LEU A 116 11.99 6.66 19.28
N TYR A 117 11.87 5.63 20.12
CA TYR A 117 11.44 5.79 21.50
C TYR A 117 12.33 6.76 22.30
N GLY A 118 13.65 6.68 22.11
CA GLY A 118 14.60 7.59 22.73
C GLY A 118 14.76 8.89 21.93
N ALA A 119 14.96 8.76 20.62
CA ALA A 119 15.28 9.88 19.74
C ALA A 119 14.19 10.96 19.71
N GLU A 120 12.92 10.55 19.80
CA GLU A 120 11.76 11.45 19.78
C GLU A 120 11.34 11.93 21.18
N LEU A 121 12.20 11.75 22.17
CA LEU A 121 11.96 12.13 23.57
C LEU A 121 10.72 11.45 24.21
N LEU A 122 10.22 10.37 23.59
CA LEU A 122 9.08 9.60 24.09
C LEU A 122 9.44 8.87 25.40
N SER A 123 10.70 8.44 25.55
CA SER A 123 11.24 7.90 26.80
C SER A 123 11.09 8.86 27.98
N GLN A 124 11.06 10.17 27.74
CA GLN A 124 10.86 11.22 28.75
C GLN A 124 9.38 11.56 28.97
N GLY A 125 8.45 10.90 28.28
CA GLY A 125 7.02 11.20 28.35
C GLY A 125 6.64 12.54 27.72
N LYS A 126 7.52 13.14 26.91
CA LYS A 126 7.27 14.45 26.30
C LYS A 126 6.25 14.34 25.18
N PHE A 127 5.37 15.34 25.08
CA PHE A 127 4.39 15.41 24.01
C PHE A 127 5.09 15.67 22.66
N PRO A 128 4.74 14.92 21.58
CA PRO A 128 5.27 15.14 20.24
C PRO A 128 4.98 16.56 19.74
N TYR A 129 5.80 17.08 18.83
CA TYR A 129 5.68 18.44 18.24
C TYR A 129 5.94 19.62 19.19
N LYS A 130 5.62 19.50 20.48
CA LYS A 130 5.94 20.51 21.50
C LYS A 130 7.41 20.46 21.91
N SER A 131 7.96 19.25 22.00
CA SER A 131 9.33 19.00 22.42
C SER A 131 10.31 19.03 21.25
N SER A 132 11.52 19.52 21.51
CA SER A 132 12.62 19.61 20.55
C SER A 132 13.94 19.18 21.17
N TRP A 133 14.89 18.79 20.34
CA TRP A 133 16.27 18.52 20.73
C TRP A 133 17.24 19.11 19.70
N VAL A 134 18.49 19.30 20.11
CA VAL A 134 19.58 19.70 19.21
C VAL A 134 20.30 18.44 18.75
N GLU A 135 20.45 18.31 17.45
CA GLU A 135 21.21 17.21 16.84
C GLU A 135 22.69 17.38 17.18
N THR A 136 23.28 16.32 17.73
CA THR A 136 24.69 16.28 18.13
C THR A 136 25.45 15.29 17.27
N ASP A 137 26.75 15.49 17.10
CA ASP A 137 27.61 14.53 16.42
C ASP A 137 28.06 13.39 17.36
N SER A 138 28.90 12.48 16.87
CA SER A 138 29.44 11.36 17.65
C SER A 138 30.32 11.81 18.84
N THR A 139 30.76 13.06 18.86
CA THR A 139 31.55 13.65 19.97
C THR A 139 30.67 14.41 20.97
N GLY A 140 29.37 14.51 20.70
CA GLY A 140 28.41 15.27 21.51
C GLY A 140 28.38 16.76 21.19
N ALA A 141 29.14 17.23 20.19
CA ALA A 141 29.11 18.62 19.76
C ALA A 141 27.84 18.91 18.96
N GLN A 142 27.30 20.12 19.09
CA GLN A 142 26.10 20.53 18.37
C GLN A 142 26.38 20.61 16.88
N GLN A 143 25.56 19.94 16.06
CA GLN A 143 25.68 20.04 14.62
C GLN A 143 25.10 21.37 14.14
N ILE A 144 25.93 22.14 13.44
CA ILE A 144 25.55 23.43 12.86
C ILE A 144 25.10 23.20 11.41
N ARG A 145 23.91 23.70 11.10
CA ARG A 145 23.35 23.64 9.75
C ARG A 145 24.10 24.57 8.80
N TYR A 146 23.88 24.38 7.50
CA TYR A 146 24.42 25.24 6.44
C TYR A 146 24.17 26.75 6.62
N ASP A 147 23.16 27.13 7.40
CA ASP A 147 22.78 28.52 7.71
C ASP A 147 23.47 29.08 8.98
N GLY A 148 24.42 28.35 9.56
CA GLY A 148 25.13 28.74 10.78
C GLY A 148 24.33 28.56 12.07
N GLN A 149 23.12 28.01 11.99
CA GLN A 149 22.25 27.81 13.15
C GLN A 149 22.30 26.35 13.65
N PRO A 150 22.09 26.09 14.94
CA PRO A 150 21.97 24.74 15.47
C PRO A 150 20.89 23.93 14.76
N ALA A 151 21.15 22.63 14.54
CA ALA A 151 20.20 21.69 13.98
C ALA A 151 19.16 21.26 15.03
N VAL A 152 18.13 22.10 15.21
CA VAL A 152 16.98 21.77 16.07
C VAL A 152 16.03 20.83 15.33
N ARG A 153 15.67 19.71 15.96
CA ARG A 153 14.76 18.67 15.45
C ARG A 153 13.50 18.57 16.33
N TYR A 154 12.42 18.07 15.73
CA TYR A 154 11.12 17.76 16.36
C TYR A 154 10.62 16.40 15.83
N MET A 155 9.46 15.96 16.32
CA MET A 155 8.74 14.78 15.81
C MET A 155 8.70 14.74 14.29
N GLU A 156 9.34 13.73 13.70
CA GLU A 156 9.49 13.64 12.25
C GLU A 156 8.30 13.01 11.53
N TYR A 157 7.28 12.55 12.24
CA TYR A 157 6.12 11.88 11.68
C TYR A 157 4.88 12.79 11.54
N PRO A 158 3.95 12.46 10.63
CA PRO A 158 2.65 13.12 10.56
C PRO A 158 1.84 12.99 11.86
N VAL A 159 0.95 13.96 12.09
CA VAL A 159 0.22 14.15 13.37
C VAL A 159 -0.36 12.85 13.91
N LEU A 160 -1.13 12.10 13.12
CA LEU A 160 -1.80 10.90 13.58
C LEU A 160 -0.81 9.80 13.98
N THR A 161 0.29 9.65 13.25
CA THR A 161 1.34 8.67 13.58
C THR A 161 2.13 9.09 14.82
N GLY A 162 2.48 10.36 14.96
CA GLY A 162 3.15 10.84 16.19
C GLY A 162 2.25 10.72 17.44
N ILE A 163 0.95 10.96 17.31
CA ILE A 163 -0.01 10.73 18.40
C ILE A 163 -0.13 9.22 18.71
N TYR A 164 -0.13 8.37 17.69
CA TYR A 164 -0.12 6.92 17.89
C TYR A 164 1.12 6.44 18.66
N GLN A 165 2.30 6.98 18.32
CA GLN A 165 3.53 6.74 19.08
C GLN A 165 3.39 7.22 20.53
N TYR A 166 2.88 8.43 20.75
CA TYR A 166 2.69 8.95 22.11
C TYR A 166 1.73 8.10 22.95
N VAL A 167 0.61 7.65 22.39
CA VAL A 167 -0.34 6.76 23.07
C VAL A 167 0.30 5.41 23.37
N SER A 168 1.06 4.84 22.43
CA SER A 168 1.77 3.58 22.64
C SER A 168 2.81 3.71 23.76
N MET A 169 3.50 4.85 23.84
CA MET A 169 4.43 5.15 24.93
C MET A 169 3.71 5.30 26.27
N ALA A 170 2.58 6.02 26.29
CA ALA A 170 1.80 6.20 27.52
C ALA A 170 1.36 4.85 28.10
N LEU A 171 0.87 3.95 27.25
CA LEU A 171 0.50 2.58 27.65
C LEU A 171 1.70 1.77 28.15
N ALA A 172 2.87 1.89 27.51
CA ALA A 172 4.09 1.25 27.97
C ALA A 172 4.52 1.76 29.36
N LYS A 173 4.47 3.07 29.59
CA LYS A 173 4.74 3.67 30.91
C LYS A 173 3.72 3.24 31.96
N THR A 174 2.44 3.11 31.59
CA THR A 174 1.41 2.56 32.49
C THR A 174 1.74 1.12 32.87
N TYR A 175 2.18 0.28 31.92
CA TYR A 175 2.64 -1.08 32.22
C TYR A 175 3.84 -1.07 33.18
N THR A 176 4.85 -0.21 32.94
CA THR A 176 5.98 -0.01 33.85
C THR A 176 5.51 0.36 35.26
N ALA A 177 4.59 1.32 35.40
CA ALA A 177 4.05 1.72 36.69
C ALA A 177 3.32 0.57 37.40
N LEU A 178 2.50 -0.21 36.67
CA LEU A 178 1.82 -1.39 37.22
C LEU A 178 2.81 -2.49 37.62
N SER A 179 3.89 -2.72 36.86
CA SER A 179 4.90 -3.72 37.17
C SER A 179 5.69 -3.43 38.45
N LYS A 180 5.68 -2.17 38.91
CA LYS A 180 6.25 -1.76 40.21
C LYS A 180 5.31 -2.07 41.39
N LEU A 181 4.01 -2.22 41.12
CA LEU A 181 2.96 -2.41 42.14
C LEU A 181 2.44 -3.85 42.21
N ALA A 182 2.52 -4.60 41.11
CA ALA A 182 2.03 -5.97 40.97
C ALA A 182 3.17 -6.89 40.48
N PRO A 183 3.10 -8.21 40.75
CA PRO A 183 4.11 -9.18 40.34
C PRO A 183 4.00 -9.50 38.84
N LEU A 184 4.20 -8.49 37.99
CA LEU A 184 4.23 -8.61 36.54
C LEU A 184 5.67 -8.82 36.05
N PRO A 185 5.85 -9.46 34.88
CA PRO A 185 7.17 -9.57 34.26
C PRO A 185 7.82 -8.20 34.03
N VAL A 186 9.04 -8.01 34.52
CA VAL A 186 9.80 -6.78 34.32
C VAL A 186 10.44 -6.80 32.94
N VAL A 187 9.80 -6.14 31.97
CA VAL A 187 10.27 -5.99 30.58
C VAL A 187 10.75 -4.56 30.38
N ALA A 188 11.79 -4.33 29.58
CA ALA A 188 12.25 -2.98 29.27
C ALA A 188 11.11 -2.13 28.68
N GLU A 189 10.98 -0.88 29.15
CA GLU A 189 9.87 -0.01 28.76
C GLU A 189 9.81 0.22 27.24
N VAL A 190 10.96 0.36 26.58
CA VAL A 190 11.06 0.46 25.12
C VAL A 190 10.54 -0.78 24.39
N VAL A 191 10.70 -1.97 24.99
CA VAL A 191 10.19 -3.24 24.42
C VAL A 191 8.67 -3.30 24.58
N MET A 192 8.14 -2.83 25.71
CA MET A 192 6.68 -2.71 25.88
C MET A 192 6.07 -1.68 24.95
N PHE A 193 6.75 -0.55 24.73
CA PHE A 193 6.38 0.43 23.71
C PHE A 193 6.29 -0.21 22.33
N PHE A 194 7.33 -0.96 21.94
CA PHE A 194 7.33 -1.70 20.68
C PHE A 194 6.15 -2.69 20.61
N ASN A 195 5.89 -3.47 21.66
CA ASN A 195 4.81 -4.47 21.65
C ASN A 195 3.42 -3.83 21.51
N VAL A 196 3.17 -2.72 22.20
CA VAL A 196 1.91 -1.97 22.08
C VAL A 196 1.74 -1.39 20.67
N ALA A 197 2.83 -0.84 20.12
CA ALA A 197 2.83 -0.36 18.73
C ALA A 197 2.61 -1.51 17.74
N ALA A 198 3.33 -2.63 17.88
CA ALA A 198 3.19 -3.79 17.02
C ALA A 198 1.76 -4.36 17.05
N PHE A 199 1.10 -4.37 18.21
CA PHE A 199 -0.29 -4.79 18.32
C PHE A 199 -1.24 -3.93 17.48
N GLY A 200 -1.14 -2.60 17.56
CA GLY A 200 -1.98 -1.72 16.74
C GLY A 200 -1.64 -1.80 15.25
N LEU A 201 -0.37 -1.98 14.88
CA LEU A 201 0.05 -2.22 13.49
C LEU A 201 -0.49 -3.55 12.95
N ALA A 202 -0.54 -4.61 13.77
CA ALA A 202 -1.16 -5.88 13.42
C ALA A 202 -2.67 -5.71 13.14
N LEU A 203 -3.39 -4.99 14.01
CA LEU A 203 -4.81 -4.67 13.78
C LEU A 203 -5.02 -3.84 12.50
N ALA A 204 -4.14 -2.88 12.23
CA ALA A 204 -4.18 -2.10 11.00
C ALA A 204 -3.95 -2.98 9.76
N TRP A 205 -3.05 -3.95 9.83
CA TRP A 205 -2.86 -4.90 8.73
C TRP A 205 -4.06 -5.83 8.54
N LEU A 206 -4.68 -6.32 9.61
CA LEU A 206 -5.92 -7.10 9.52
C LEU A 206 -7.05 -6.26 8.88
N ALA A 207 -7.16 -4.97 9.20
CA ALA A 207 -8.08 -4.06 8.52
C ALA A 207 -7.74 -3.90 7.03
N THR A 208 -6.45 -3.87 6.66
CA THR A 208 -5.97 -3.86 5.27
C THR A 208 -6.40 -5.12 4.52
N VAL A 209 -6.23 -6.31 5.13
CA VAL A 209 -6.67 -7.59 4.57
C VAL A 209 -8.19 -7.62 4.39
N TRP A 210 -8.94 -7.18 5.41
CA TRP A 210 -10.40 -7.07 5.33
C TRP A 210 -10.87 -6.16 4.20
N ALA A 211 -10.26 -4.98 4.09
CA ALA A 211 -10.57 -4.02 3.04
C ALA A 211 -10.27 -4.59 1.64
N SER A 212 -9.11 -5.22 1.49
CA SER A 212 -8.67 -5.84 0.23
C SER A 212 -9.57 -7.01 -0.17
N ALA A 213 -9.97 -7.87 0.77
CA ALA A 213 -10.92 -8.95 0.51
C ALA A 213 -12.29 -8.42 0.08
N GLY A 214 -12.74 -7.29 0.66
CA GLY A 214 -13.96 -6.59 0.25
C GLY A 214 -13.89 -5.97 -1.15
N LEU A 215 -12.69 -5.58 -1.60
CA LEU A 215 -12.43 -4.99 -2.92
C LEU A 215 -12.20 -6.03 -4.03
N ALA A 216 -11.76 -7.25 -3.68
CA ALA A 216 -11.43 -8.31 -4.64
C ALA A 216 -12.66 -8.91 -5.36
N GLY A 217 -13.88 -8.58 -4.92
CA GLY A 217 -15.12 -9.01 -5.56
C GLY A 217 -15.24 -10.53 -5.70
N ARG A 218 -15.39 -11.03 -6.93
CA ARG A 218 -15.49 -12.47 -7.22
C ARG A 218 -14.20 -13.25 -6.93
N ARG A 219 -13.04 -12.56 -6.97
CA ARG A 219 -11.70 -13.17 -6.83
C ARG A 219 -11.16 -13.00 -5.40
N ILE A 220 -12.02 -13.21 -4.40
CA ILE A 220 -11.70 -12.95 -2.99
C ILE A 220 -10.36 -13.55 -2.54
N TRP A 221 -9.99 -14.74 -3.03
CA TRP A 221 -8.75 -15.43 -2.72
C TRP A 221 -7.47 -14.72 -3.19
N ASP A 222 -7.55 -13.73 -4.08
CA ASP A 222 -6.40 -12.89 -4.42
C ASP A 222 -5.92 -12.11 -3.17
N ALA A 223 -6.84 -11.71 -2.27
CA ALA A 223 -6.49 -11.05 -1.02
C ALA A 223 -5.70 -11.92 -0.03
N ALA A 224 -5.61 -13.24 -0.27
CA ALA A 224 -4.72 -14.11 0.52
C ALA A 224 -3.25 -13.73 0.35
N LEU A 225 -2.86 -13.15 -0.80
CA LEU A 225 -1.51 -12.62 -1.01
C LEU A 225 -1.22 -11.38 -0.16
N VAL A 226 -2.24 -10.58 0.15
CA VAL A 226 -2.11 -9.45 1.10
C VAL A 226 -1.91 -9.98 2.51
N ALA A 227 -2.63 -11.05 2.87
CA ALA A 227 -2.50 -11.69 4.18
C ALA A 227 -1.13 -12.37 4.37
N GLY A 228 -0.66 -13.11 3.36
CA GLY A 228 0.56 -13.92 3.42
C GLY A 228 1.72 -13.38 2.56
N SER A 229 1.88 -12.07 2.47
CA SER A 229 2.99 -11.49 1.71
C SER A 229 4.32 -11.68 2.48
N PRO A 230 5.39 -12.19 1.83
CA PRO A 230 6.70 -12.31 2.47
C PRO A 230 7.30 -10.96 2.88
N ILE A 231 6.89 -9.84 2.29
CA ILE A 231 7.30 -8.48 2.71
C ILE A 231 6.92 -8.23 4.19
N LEU A 232 5.82 -8.82 4.66
CA LEU A 232 5.36 -8.65 6.04
C LEU A 232 6.35 -9.18 7.06
N ILE A 233 7.08 -10.25 6.73
CA ILE A 233 8.02 -10.91 7.63
C ILE A 233 9.11 -9.93 8.08
N PHE A 234 9.56 -9.03 7.20
CA PHE A 234 10.61 -8.08 7.55
C PHE A 234 10.08 -6.69 7.85
N GLN A 235 9.03 -6.24 7.16
CA GLN A 235 8.68 -4.82 7.11
C GLN A 235 7.50 -4.39 7.99
N ILE A 236 6.62 -5.31 8.39
CA ILE A 236 5.36 -4.92 9.04
C ILE A 236 5.54 -4.19 10.37
N PHE A 237 6.64 -4.47 11.08
CA PHE A 237 7.03 -3.82 12.33
C PHE A 237 8.36 -3.06 12.23
N THR A 238 8.83 -2.75 11.03
CA THR A 238 9.99 -1.86 10.86
C THR A 238 9.60 -0.42 11.20
N ASN A 239 8.42 0.02 10.78
CA ASN A 239 7.90 1.38 10.98
C ASN A 239 6.36 1.37 11.06
N PHE A 240 5.73 2.54 11.11
CA PHE A 240 4.28 2.71 11.37
C PHE A 240 3.38 2.70 10.12
N ASP A 241 3.92 2.31 8.96
CA ASP A 241 3.27 2.42 7.65
C ASP A 241 2.00 1.55 7.48
N ALA A 242 1.80 0.54 8.34
CA ALA A 242 0.58 -0.26 8.36
C ALA A 242 -0.68 0.58 8.68
N LEU A 243 -0.55 1.63 9.50
CA LEU A 243 -1.66 2.54 9.84
C LEU A 243 -2.20 3.24 8.59
N ALA A 244 -1.31 3.85 7.82
CA ALA A 244 -1.68 4.56 6.60
C ALA A 244 -2.25 3.61 5.55
N THR A 245 -1.73 2.39 5.47
CA THR A 245 -2.22 1.34 4.57
C THR A 245 -3.63 0.87 4.92
N ALA A 246 -3.92 0.73 6.21
CA ALA A 246 -5.27 0.41 6.68
C ALA A 246 -6.28 1.49 6.27
N PHE A 247 -5.95 2.76 6.52
CA PHE A 247 -6.80 3.90 6.14
C PHE A 247 -6.97 4.04 4.62
N ALA A 248 -5.90 3.87 3.86
CA ALA A 248 -5.91 3.92 2.40
C ALA A 248 -6.85 2.86 1.81
N MET A 249 -6.68 1.60 2.21
CA MET A 249 -7.50 0.50 1.69
C MET A 249 -8.94 0.55 2.20
N ALA A 250 -9.16 0.94 3.46
CA ALA A 250 -10.51 1.18 3.98
C ALA A 250 -11.21 2.34 3.26
N GLY A 251 -10.46 3.39 2.88
CA GLY A 251 -10.94 4.50 2.06
C GLY A 251 -11.40 4.04 0.68
N LEU A 252 -10.59 3.20 0.00
CA LEU A 252 -10.99 2.57 -1.26
C LEU A 252 -12.21 1.66 -1.10
N LEU A 253 -12.30 0.88 -0.02
CA LEU A 253 -13.48 0.05 0.26
C LEU A 253 -14.74 0.90 0.50
N ALA A 254 -14.62 2.01 1.23
CA ALA A 254 -15.72 2.95 1.43
C ALA A 254 -16.16 3.59 0.10
N TRP A 255 -15.19 3.93 -0.76
CA TRP A 255 -15.44 4.41 -2.11
C TRP A 255 -16.19 3.37 -2.95
N ALA A 256 -15.70 2.13 -2.99
CA ALA A 256 -16.33 1.00 -3.68
C ALA A 256 -17.78 0.76 -3.20
N ARG A 257 -18.04 1.00 -1.92
CA ARG A 257 -19.39 0.95 -1.31
C ARG A 257 -20.24 2.20 -1.55
N ARG A 258 -19.84 3.09 -2.46
CA ARG A 258 -20.52 4.34 -2.82
C ARG A 258 -20.70 5.31 -1.64
N LYS A 259 -19.77 5.31 -0.68
CA LYS A 259 -19.73 6.24 0.47
C LYS A 259 -18.60 7.28 0.31
N PRO A 260 -18.72 8.27 -0.60
CA PRO A 260 -17.62 9.18 -0.93
C PRO A 260 -17.13 10.03 0.25
N MET A 261 -18.02 10.43 1.17
CA MET A 261 -17.63 11.20 2.37
C MET A 261 -16.76 10.35 3.30
N LEU A 262 -17.18 9.12 3.60
CA LEU A 262 -16.40 8.20 4.44
C LEU A 262 -15.07 7.85 3.78
N ALA A 263 -15.05 7.66 2.45
CA ALA A 263 -13.81 7.47 1.71
C ALA A 263 -12.86 8.64 1.91
N GLY A 264 -13.36 9.88 1.83
CA GLY A 264 -12.56 11.08 2.04
C GLY A 264 -12.05 11.21 3.47
N VAL A 265 -12.89 10.93 4.47
CA VAL A 265 -12.47 10.90 5.88
C VAL A 265 -11.32 9.92 6.09
N LEU A 266 -11.45 8.68 5.58
CA LEU A 266 -10.40 7.67 5.73
C LEU A 266 -9.13 8.03 4.96
N ILE A 267 -9.22 8.59 3.76
CA ILE A 267 -8.05 9.09 3.01
C ILE A 267 -7.39 10.26 3.76
N GLY A 268 -8.17 11.15 4.37
CA GLY A 268 -7.66 12.28 5.17
C GLY A 268 -6.96 11.83 6.46
N LEU A 269 -7.50 10.84 7.16
CA LEU A 269 -6.83 10.18 8.29
C LEU A 269 -5.55 9.47 7.84
N GLY A 270 -5.61 8.77 6.71
CA GLY A 270 -4.45 8.15 6.07
C GLY A 270 -3.36 9.18 5.79
N ALA A 271 -3.71 10.31 5.17
CA ALA A 271 -2.82 11.43 4.89
C ALA A 271 -2.19 12.03 6.16
N ALA A 272 -2.94 12.06 7.27
CA ALA A 272 -2.45 12.50 8.57
C ALA A 272 -1.57 11.44 9.28
N ALA A 273 -1.53 10.20 8.80
CA ALA A 273 -0.59 9.16 9.24
C ALA A 273 0.64 9.05 8.32
N LYS A 274 0.45 9.18 7.00
CA LYS A 274 1.47 9.22 5.95
C LYS A 274 0.87 9.90 4.72
N LEU A 275 1.61 10.74 3.98
CA LEU A 275 1.00 11.52 2.89
C LEU A 275 0.49 10.71 1.69
N TYR A 276 0.99 9.50 1.44
CA TYR A 276 0.74 8.78 0.20
C TYR A 276 -0.73 8.47 -0.14
N PRO A 277 -1.69 8.28 0.80
CA PRO A 277 -3.09 8.06 0.46
C PRO A 277 -3.72 9.23 -0.31
N LEU A 278 -3.17 10.46 -0.20
CA LEU A 278 -3.58 11.60 -1.02
C LEU A 278 -3.38 11.34 -2.52
N LEU A 279 -2.40 10.51 -2.88
CA LEU A 279 -2.13 10.14 -4.27
C LEU A 279 -3.32 9.42 -4.92
N PHE A 280 -4.26 8.88 -4.15
CA PHE A 280 -5.44 8.18 -4.67
C PHE A 280 -6.41 9.16 -5.35
N LEU A 281 -6.43 10.42 -4.91
CA LEU A 281 -7.35 11.44 -5.43
C LEU A 281 -7.08 11.76 -6.91
N GLY A 282 -5.84 11.71 -7.38
CA GLY A 282 -5.47 11.98 -8.79
C GLY A 282 -6.10 10.97 -9.77
N PRO A 283 -5.82 9.67 -9.64
CA PRO A 283 -6.49 8.59 -10.38
C PRO A 283 -8.01 8.66 -10.32
N MET A 284 -8.59 8.93 -9.14
CA MET A 284 -10.03 9.04 -8.98
C MET A 284 -10.59 10.28 -9.69
N LEU A 285 -9.85 11.38 -9.76
CA LEU A 285 -10.22 12.57 -10.54
C LEU A 285 -10.26 12.24 -12.03
N LEU A 286 -9.22 11.59 -12.55
CA LEU A 286 -9.13 11.20 -13.96
C LEU A 286 -10.32 10.32 -14.36
N LEU A 287 -10.68 9.35 -13.53
CA LEU A 287 -11.87 8.51 -13.76
C LEU A 287 -13.18 9.28 -13.58
N GLY A 288 -13.23 10.23 -12.65
CA GLY A 288 -14.37 11.14 -12.48
C GLY A 288 -14.62 12.01 -13.71
N ILE A 289 -13.54 12.49 -14.34
CA ILE A 289 -13.58 13.21 -15.63
C ILE A 289 -14.10 12.28 -16.73
N ARG A 290 -13.51 11.08 -16.86
CA ARG A 290 -13.85 10.09 -17.90
C ARG A 290 -15.27 9.49 -17.78
N THR A 291 -15.87 9.58 -16.60
CA THR A 291 -17.24 9.07 -16.34
C THR A 291 -18.28 10.19 -16.19
N GLY A 292 -17.86 11.45 -16.20
CA GLY A 292 -18.73 12.60 -15.89
C GLY A 292 -19.23 12.64 -14.44
N ARG A 293 -18.65 11.85 -13.52
CA ARG A 293 -19.10 11.71 -12.12
C ARG A 293 -18.24 12.47 -11.11
N LEU A 294 -17.90 13.72 -11.43
CA LEU A 294 -17.05 14.57 -10.58
C LEU A 294 -17.65 14.88 -9.21
N ARG A 295 -18.99 14.91 -9.07
CA ARG A 295 -19.64 15.22 -7.78
C ARG A 295 -19.22 14.25 -6.66
N ALA A 296 -19.05 12.97 -6.98
CA ALA A 296 -18.58 11.99 -6.00
C ALA A 296 -17.13 12.26 -5.59
N TRP A 297 -16.27 12.57 -6.56
CA TRP A 297 -14.88 12.93 -6.31
C TRP A 297 -14.75 14.20 -5.46
N VAL A 298 -15.49 15.27 -5.79
CA VAL A 298 -15.48 16.53 -5.02
C VAL A 298 -15.86 16.29 -3.56
N ARG A 299 -16.90 15.49 -3.30
CA ARG A 299 -17.28 15.10 -1.92
C ARG A 299 -16.15 14.40 -1.18
N THR A 300 -15.46 13.47 -1.84
CA THR A 300 -14.29 12.78 -1.27
C THR A 300 -13.12 13.72 -1.04
N ALA A 301 -12.80 14.60 -1.99
CA ALA A 301 -11.71 15.57 -1.86
C ALA A 301 -11.96 16.57 -0.73
N VAL A 302 -13.17 17.14 -0.65
CA VAL A 302 -13.55 18.05 0.44
C VAL A 302 -13.49 17.35 1.79
N ALA A 303 -14.05 16.14 1.92
CA ALA A 303 -13.96 15.38 3.17
C ALA A 303 -12.51 15.04 3.55
N THR A 304 -11.66 14.73 2.56
CA THR A 304 -10.22 14.50 2.78
C THR A 304 -9.53 15.72 3.37
N ILE A 305 -9.73 16.89 2.73
CA ILE A 305 -9.12 18.16 3.16
C ILE A 305 -9.62 18.53 4.56
N VAL A 306 -10.94 18.48 4.79
CA VAL A 306 -11.53 18.82 6.10
C VAL A 306 -11.00 17.88 7.18
N THR A 307 -10.98 16.57 6.97
CA THR A 307 -10.46 15.63 7.96
C THR A 307 -8.97 15.83 8.23
N TRP A 308 -8.16 16.01 7.19
CA TRP A 308 -6.74 16.28 7.35
C TRP A 308 -6.51 17.58 8.14
N LEU A 309 -7.26 18.64 7.84
CA LEU A 309 -7.22 19.90 8.59
C LEU A 309 -7.64 19.71 10.03
N VAL A 310 -8.74 19.01 10.33
CA VAL A 310 -9.20 18.78 11.71
C VAL A 310 -8.13 18.08 12.55
N VAL A 311 -7.39 17.12 11.96
CA VAL A 311 -6.30 16.44 12.67
C VAL A 311 -5.06 17.32 12.82
N ASN A 312 -4.69 18.08 11.78
CA ASN A 312 -3.43 18.83 11.75
C ASN A 312 -3.53 20.21 12.42
N LEU A 313 -4.68 20.88 12.32
CA LEU A 313 -4.88 22.27 12.71
C LEU A 313 -4.56 22.53 14.20
N PRO A 314 -4.97 21.68 15.17
CA PRO A 314 -4.59 21.91 16.57
C PRO A 314 -3.07 21.93 16.76
N VAL A 315 -2.35 20.99 16.16
CA VAL A 315 -0.89 20.91 16.27
C VAL A 315 -0.23 22.08 15.53
N LEU A 316 -0.75 22.47 14.37
CA LEU A 316 -0.27 23.63 13.61
C LEU A 316 -0.42 24.94 14.41
N VAL A 317 -1.55 25.14 15.08
CA VAL A 317 -1.83 26.36 15.86
C VAL A 317 -0.97 26.42 17.13
N PHE A 318 -0.88 25.33 17.88
CA PHE A 318 -0.14 25.33 19.15
C PHE A 318 1.37 25.11 18.97
N PHE A 319 1.79 24.34 17.96
CA PHE A 319 3.18 23.90 17.76
C PHE A 319 3.61 23.99 16.28
N PRO A 320 3.59 25.18 15.65
CA PRO A 320 3.84 25.34 14.20
C PRO A 320 5.23 24.85 13.75
N ARG A 321 6.26 25.06 14.57
CA ARG A 321 7.63 24.58 14.29
C ARG A 321 7.72 23.05 14.34
N GLY A 322 7.07 22.42 15.31
CA GLY A 322 7.01 20.97 15.41
C GLY A 322 6.18 20.35 14.28
N TRP A 323 5.03 20.94 13.94
CA TRP A 323 4.19 20.48 12.84
C TRP A 323 4.90 20.54 11.48
N SER A 324 5.63 21.63 11.22
CA SER A 324 6.33 21.83 9.94
C SER A 324 7.58 20.96 9.78
N GLU A 325 8.03 20.28 10.84
CA GLU A 325 9.25 19.47 10.81
C GLU A 325 9.17 18.34 9.80
N PHE A 326 8.03 17.64 9.74
CA PHE A 326 7.80 16.57 8.76
C PHE A 326 8.05 17.07 7.32
N PHE A 327 7.56 18.26 6.96
CA PHE A 327 7.76 18.83 5.62
C PHE A 327 9.18 19.33 5.40
N ARG A 328 9.77 19.98 6.41
CA ARG A 328 11.14 20.49 6.39
C ARG A 328 12.14 19.36 6.19
N LEU A 329 11.93 18.24 6.88
CA LEU A 329 12.77 17.06 6.79
C LEU A 329 12.70 16.41 5.41
N ASN A 330 11.49 16.20 4.86
CA ASN A 330 11.34 15.68 3.50
C ASN A 330 11.99 16.59 2.45
N THR A 331 11.97 17.92 2.67
CA THR A 331 12.63 18.88 1.77
C THR A 331 14.17 18.78 1.84
N ARG A 332 14.72 18.57 3.04
CA ARG A 332 16.18 18.60 3.28
C ARG A 332 16.89 17.26 3.15
N ARG A 333 16.19 16.13 3.33
CA ARG A 333 16.78 14.79 3.18
C ARG A 333 17.40 14.61 1.79
N GLY A 334 18.57 13.98 1.73
CA GLY A 334 19.17 13.53 0.47
C GLY A 334 18.43 12.35 -0.14
N ASP A 335 19.02 11.76 -1.18
CA ASP A 335 18.61 10.45 -1.67
C ASP A 335 18.95 9.35 -0.67
N ASP A 336 17.97 8.47 -0.44
CA ASP A 336 18.05 7.34 0.47
C ASP A 336 18.84 6.19 -0.15
N MET A 337 19.42 5.34 0.70
CA MET A 337 20.24 4.20 0.29
C MET A 337 19.50 3.21 -0.61
N ASP A 338 18.18 3.07 -0.44
CA ASP A 338 17.30 2.20 -1.21
C ASP A 338 16.74 2.87 -2.48
N SER A 339 17.17 4.09 -2.81
CA SER A 339 16.67 4.84 -3.97
C SER A 339 17.42 4.51 -5.27
N LEU A 340 16.74 4.69 -6.41
CA LEU A 340 17.35 4.52 -7.74
C LEU A 340 18.56 5.47 -7.94
N TYR A 341 18.53 6.65 -7.32
CA TYR A 341 19.65 7.58 -7.36
C TYR A 341 20.89 6.97 -6.69
N ASN A 342 20.75 6.35 -5.51
CA ASN A 342 21.86 5.69 -4.83
C ASN A 342 22.37 4.47 -5.62
N VAL A 343 21.48 3.71 -6.25
CA VAL A 343 21.88 2.64 -7.18
C VAL A 343 22.81 3.18 -8.27
N ILE A 344 22.42 4.27 -8.94
CA ILE A 344 23.25 4.88 -9.99
C ILE A 344 24.59 5.36 -9.43
N LYS A 345 24.60 6.01 -8.26
CA LYS A 345 25.85 6.46 -7.60
C LYS A 345 26.80 5.29 -7.34
N SER A 346 26.29 4.19 -6.77
CA SER A 346 27.08 3.02 -6.39
C SER A 346 27.75 2.31 -7.59
N PHE A 347 27.08 2.29 -8.75
CA PHE A 347 27.61 1.65 -9.97
C PHE A 347 28.46 2.56 -10.86
N THR A 348 28.22 3.88 -10.85
CA THR A 348 28.85 4.82 -11.81
C THR A 348 29.88 5.75 -11.19
N GLY A 349 29.92 5.86 -9.86
CA GLY A 349 30.71 6.89 -9.17
C GLY A 349 30.15 8.31 -9.33
N TRP A 350 28.94 8.47 -9.89
CA TRP A 350 28.25 9.75 -9.95
C TRP A 350 28.07 10.33 -8.53
N ARG A 351 28.37 11.62 -8.35
CA ARG A 351 28.32 12.28 -7.03
C ARG A 351 26.93 12.81 -6.65
N GLY A 352 25.91 12.52 -7.45
CA GLY A 352 24.57 13.10 -7.31
C GLY A 352 24.42 14.46 -8.01
N PHE A 353 23.21 15.00 -7.98
CA PHE A 353 22.89 16.30 -8.61
C PHE A 353 23.49 17.49 -7.85
N ASP A 354 23.63 17.37 -6.53
CA ASP A 354 24.05 18.44 -5.63
C ASP A 354 25.29 17.99 -4.80
N PRO A 355 26.50 17.91 -5.39
CA PRO A 355 27.66 17.23 -4.77
C PRO A 355 28.36 18.01 -3.65
N LYS A 356 28.06 19.30 -3.47
CA LYS A 356 28.69 20.18 -2.47
C LYS A 356 27.66 20.76 -1.49
N LEU A 357 26.82 19.89 -0.93
CA LEU A 357 25.81 20.29 0.05
C LEU A 357 26.43 20.43 1.45
N GLY A 358 26.14 21.54 2.11
CA GLY A 358 26.35 21.69 3.55
C GLY A 358 25.37 20.82 4.36
N PHE A 359 25.66 20.62 5.64
CA PHE A 359 24.80 19.85 6.54
C PHE A 359 23.37 20.43 6.60
N TRP A 360 22.37 19.57 6.36
CA TRP A 360 20.94 19.93 6.24
C TRP A 360 20.60 20.96 5.15
N GLN A 361 21.48 21.22 4.18
CA GLN A 361 21.15 22.05 3.02
C GLN A 361 20.16 21.29 2.11
N PRO A 362 19.04 21.90 1.68
CA PRO A 362 18.12 21.26 0.75
C PRO A 362 18.79 20.91 -0.59
N PRO A 363 18.71 19.66 -1.08
CA PRO A 363 19.21 19.29 -2.40
C PRO A 363 18.25 19.79 -3.48
N THR A 364 18.40 21.06 -3.88
CA THR A 364 17.41 21.75 -4.73
C THR A 364 17.27 21.15 -6.12
N VAL A 365 18.37 20.69 -6.73
CA VAL A 365 18.32 20.08 -8.07
C VAL A 365 17.67 18.71 -7.98
N LEU A 366 18.09 17.86 -7.03
CA LEU A 366 17.46 16.57 -6.79
C LEU A 366 15.95 16.70 -6.52
N ASN A 367 15.53 17.63 -5.66
CA ASN A 367 14.12 17.88 -5.36
C ASN A 367 13.32 18.25 -6.62
N THR A 368 13.89 19.13 -7.45
CA THR A 368 13.28 19.54 -8.72
C THR A 368 13.17 18.37 -9.69
N VAL A 369 14.23 17.57 -9.83
CA VAL A 369 14.26 16.40 -10.71
C VAL A 369 13.22 15.36 -10.28
N VAL A 370 13.18 15.02 -8.99
CA VAL A 370 12.17 14.10 -8.43
C VAL A 370 10.75 14.58 -8.73
N ALA A 371 10.47 15.87 -8.47
CA ALA A 371 9.15 16.44 -8.70
C ALA A 371 8.78 16.43 -10.19
N ALA A 372 9.70 16.79 -11.08
CA ALA A 372 9.51 16.80 -12.52
C ALA A 372 9.28 15.39 -13.09
N LEU A 373 10.07 14.40 -12.66
CA LEU A 373 9.91 13.00 -13.07
C LEU A 373 8.58 12.44 -12.60
N PHE A 374 8.20 12.68 -11.34
CA PHE A 374 6.92 12.23 -10.83
C PHE A 374 5.74 12.87 -11.57
N LEU A 375 5.81 14.18 -11.84
CA LEU A 375 4.80 14.88 -12.64
C LEU A 375 4.72 14.31 -14.06
N ALA A 376 5.85 14.05 -14.71
CA ALA A 376 5.90 13.42 -16.03
C ALA A 376 5.23 12.04 -16.02
N CYS A 377 5.49 11.21 -14.99
CA CYS A 377 4.79 9.94 -14.82
C CYS A 377 3.28 10.13 -14.61
N CYS A 378 2.85 11.14 -13.85
CA CYS A 378 1.43 11.44 -13.66
C CYS A 378 0.75 11.86 -14.97
N VAL A 379 1.42 12.65 -15.81
CA VAL A 379 0.95 13.02 -17.15
C VAL A 379 0.87 11.78 -18.05
N ALA A 380 1.88 10.90 -18.01
CA ALA A 380 1.85 9.64 -18.76
C ALA A 380 0.69 8.73 -18.31
N ILE A 381 0.45 8.61 -17.00
CA ILE A 381 -0.67 7.84 -16.46
C ILE A 381 -2.01 8.49 -16.83
N ALA A 382 -2.12 9.83 -16.81
CA ALA A 382 -3.30 10.53 -17.28
C ALA A 382 -3.55 10.28 -18.78
N PHE A 383 -2.50 10.29 -19.59
CA PHE A 383 -2.58 9.94 -21.01
C PHE A 383 -3.07 8.50 -21.20
N VAL A 384 -2.52 7.53 -20.46
CA VAL A 384 -2.99 6.14 -20.47
C VAL A 384 -4.47 6.07 -20.04
N ALA A 385 -4.84 6.79 -18.98
CA ALA A 385 -6.19 6.79 -18.45
C ALA A 385 -7.22 7.41 -19.40
N LEU A 386 -6.82 8.33 -20.26
CA LEU A 386 -7.72 8.97 -21.23
C LEU A 386 -7.78 8.23 -22.58
N THR A 387 -6.68 7.58 -22.99
CA THR A 387 -6.59 6.89 -24.28
C THR A 387 -6.94 5.40 -24.22
N ALA A 388 -7.03 4.81 -23.02
CA ALA A 388 -7.35 3.39 -22.87
C ALA A 388 -8.67 3.01 -23.55
N PRO A 389 -8.79 1.83 -24.21
CA PRO A 389 -9.99 1.44 -24.95
C PRO A 389 -11.27 1.38 -24.13
N GLN A 390 -11.13 0.99 -22.87
CA GLN A 390 -12.17 0.97 -21.85
C GLN A 390 -11.61 1.67 -20.61
N ARG A 391 -12.46 2.31 -19.80
CA ARG A 391 -12.02 2.91 -18.53
C ARG A 391 -11.10 1.97 -17.74
N PRO A 392 -9.90 2.41 -17.33
CA PRO A 392 -9.08 1.63 -16.40
C PRO A 392 -9.79 1.42 -15.07
N ARG A 393 -9.44 0.35 -14.33
CA ARG A 393 -9.94 0.15 -12.97
C ARG A 393 -9.27 1.12 -12.00
N VAL A 394 -9.99 1.53 -10.96
CA VAL A 394 -9.47 2.47 -9.93
C VAL A 394 -8.15 1.96 -9.35
N THR A 395 -8.09 0.68 -8.99
CA THR A 395 -6.91 0.07 -8.37
C THR A 395 -5.70 0.01 -9.31
N GLN A 396 -5.90 -0.14 -10.62
CA GLN A 396 -4.82 -0.11 -11.61
C GLN A 396 -4.15 1.26 -11.65
N LEU A 397 -4.93 2.34 -11.77
CA LEU A 397 -4.37 3.70 -11.82
C LEU A 397 -3.76 4.12 -10.48
N VAL A 398 -4.38 3.75 -9.36
CA VAL A 398 -3.84 4.02 -8.02
C VAL A 398 -2.51 3.29 -7.82
N PHE A 399 -2.42 2.00 -8.19
CA PHE A 399 -1.15 1.27 -8.16
C PHE A 399 -0.07 1.96 -8.99
N LEU A 400 -0.37 2.34 -10.25
CA LEU A 400 0.58 3.00 -11.13
C LEU A 400 1.10 4.32 -10.55
N VAL A 401 0.24 5.16 -9.97
CA VAL A 401 0.66 6.44 -9.39
C VAL A 401 1.52 6.22 -8.13
N VAL A 402 1.16 5.28 -7.25
CA VAL A 402 1.96 4.99 -6.05
C VAL A 402 3.30 4.36 -6.42
N ALA A 403 3.33 3.44 -7.38
CA ALA A 403 4.57 2.84 -7.88
C ALA A 403 5.47 3.89 -8.56
N ALA A 404 4.89 4.76 -9.40
CA ALA A 404 5.63 5.87 -10.01
C ALA A 404 6.18 6.84 -8.96
N PHE A 405 5.41 7.14 -7.91
CA PHE A 405 5.90 7.93 -6.79
C PHE A 405 7.13 7.27 -6.15
N LEU A 406 7.05 5.98 -5.80
CA LEU A 406 8.16 5.28 -5.16
C LEU A 406 9.41 5.20 -6.05
N LEU A 407 9.25 4.87 -7.33
CA LEU A 407 10.36 4.75 -8.30
C LEU A 407 11.06 6.08 -8.58
N THR A 408 10.33 7.20 -8.56
CA THR A 408 10.90 8.54 -8.86
C THR A 408 11.36 9.28 -7.62
N ASN A 409 10.83 8.93 -6.44
CA ASN A 409 11.15 9.59 -5.19
C ASN A 409 12.60 9.34 -4.76
N LYS A 410 13.19 10.35 -4.13
CA LYS A 410 14.51 10.26 -3.51
C LYS A 410 14.52 9.41 -2.24
N VAL A 411 13.35 9.11 -1.64
CA VAL A 411 13.22 8.27 -0.44
C VAL A 411 12.30 7.09 -0.71
N TRP A 412 12.84 5.87 -0.65
CA TRP A 412 12.09 4.62 -0.63
C TRP A 412 12.55 3.76 0.54
N SER A 413 11.97 3.99 1.72
CA SER A 413 12.25 3.13 2.87
C SER A 413 11.61 1.73 2.65
N PRO A 414 12.25 0.61 3.05
CA PRO A 414 11.80 -0.75 2.70
C PRO A 414 10.32 -1.05 2.98
N GLN A 415 9.77 -0.48 4.05
CA GLN A 415 8.36 -0.65 4.43
C GLN A 415 7.37 0.08 3.51
N PHE A 416 7.82 0.97 2.62
CA PHE A 416 6.93 1.61 1.65
C PHE A 416 6.39 0.58 0.65
N SER A 417 7.08 -0.55 0.47
CA SER A 417 6.61 -1.69 -0.31
C SER A 417 5.30 -2.28 0.24
N LEU A 418 4.99 -2.09 1.53
CA LEU A 418 3.69 -2.47 2.12
C LEU A 418 2.52 -1.71 1.47
N TRP A 419 2.74 -0.49 1.00
CA TRP A 419 1.70 0.30 0.33
C TRP A 419 1.30 -0.33 -1.01
N LEU A 420 2.28 -0.93 -1.71
CA LEU A 420 2.08 -1.56 -3.00
C LEU A 420 1.37 -2.92 -2.89
N VAL A 421 1.59 -3.69 -1.82
CA VAL A 421 1.03 -5.05 -1.68
C VAL A 421 -0.48 -5.15 -1.98
N PRO A 422 -1.38 -4.43 -1.28
CA PRO A 422 -2.81 -4.54 -1.55
C PRO A 422 -3.20 -3.93 -2.90
N LEU A 423 -2.51 -2.88 -3.35
CA LEU A 423 -2.77 -2.23 -4.63
C LEU A 423 -2.39 -3.12 -5.81
N ALA A 424 -1.22 -3.77 -5.77
CA ALA A 424 -0.71 -4.65 -6.80
C ALA A 424 -1.59 -5.90 -6.95
N VAL A 425 -2.01 -6.50 -5.82
CA VAL A 425 -2.94 -7.64 -5.78
C VAL A 425 -4.26 -7.32 -6.48
N LEU A 426 -4.81 -6.14 -6.22
CA LEU A 426 -6.08 -5.71 -6.81
C LEU A 426 -5.92 -5.18 -8.24
N ALA A 427 -4.75 -4.64 -8.61
CA ALA A 427 -4.47 -4.11 -9.94
C ALA A 427 -4.20 -5.23 -10.95
N LEU A 428 -3.34 -6.19 -10.59
CA LEU A 428 -2.86 -7.26 -11.47
C LEU A 428 -2.98 -8.62 -10.76
N PRO A 429 -4.13 -9.32 -10.84
CA PRO A 429 -4.39 -10.55 -10.08
C PRO A 429 -3.64 -11.79 -10.63
N HIS A 430 -2.32 -11.70 -10.75
CA HIS A 430 -1.41 -12.75 -11.20
C HIS A 430 -0.54 -13.24 -10.03
N ARG A 431 -1.00 -14.29 -9.35
CA ARG A 431 -0.47 -14.69 -8.03
C ARG A 431 1.02 -15.00 -8.03
N ARG A 432 1.49 -15.76 -9.03
CA ARG A 432 2.90 -16.16 -9.18
C ARG A 432 3.83 -14.95 -9.33
N LEU A 433 3.46 -14.02 -10.21
CA LEU A 433 4.27 -12.84 -10.49
C LEU A 433 4.34 -11.92 -9.27
N LEU A 434 3.20 -11.73 -8.59
CA LEU A 434 3.14 -10.94 -7.38
C LEU A 434 3.97 -11.56 -6.25
N LEU A 435 3.89 -12.88 -6.04
CA LEU A 435 4.73 -13.56 -5.05
C LEU A 435 6.22 -13.47 -5.39
N ALA A 436 6.58 -13.58 -6.67
CA ALA A 436 7.97 -13.40 -7.10
C ALA A 436 8.49 -12.00 -6.77
N TRP A 437 7.75 -10.95 -7.14
CA TRP A 437 8.11 -9.57 -6.76
C TRP A 437 8.18 -9.38 -5.24
N MET A 438 7.17 -9.84 -4.49
CA MET A 438 7.14 -9.71 -3.03
C MET A 438 8.33 -10.41 -2.37
N THR A 439 8.76 -11.54 -2.93
CA THR A 439 9.92 -12.29 -2.43
C THR A 439 11.21 -11.54 -2.75
N ILE A 440 11.38 -11.02 -3.98
CA ILE A 440 12.54 -10.19 -4.35
C ILE A 440 12.65 -8.99 -3.41
N ASP A 441 11.54 -8.28 -3.18
CA ASP A 441 11.48 -7.10 -2.31
C ASP A 441 11.80 -7.45 -0.84
N ALA A 442 11.22 -8.53 -0.32
CA ALA A 442 11.51 -9.02 1.03
C ALA A 442 12.99 -9.37 1.22
N LEU A 443 13.63 -9.95 0.20
CA LEU A 443 15.04 -10.36 0.24
C LEU A 443 16.01 -9.18 0.20
N VAL A 444 15.61 -7.97 -0.24
CA VAL A 444 16.43 -6.75 -0.14
C VAL A 444 16.85 -6.46 1.30
N TRP A 445 16.04 -6.91 2.28
CA TRP A 445 16.34 -6.71 3.70
C TRP A 445 17.70 -7.28 4.13
N VAL A 446 18.06 -8.47 3.62
CA VAL A 446 19.28 -9.17 4.03
C VAL A 446 20.54 -8.38 3.67
N PRO A 447 20.80 -8.04 2.40
CA PRO A 447 22.00 -7.28 2.05
C PRO A 447 21.96 -5.85 2.59
N ARG A 448 20.77 -5.24 2.75
CA ARG A 448 20.64 -3.94 3.40
C ARG A 448 21.19 -3.96 4.84
N MET A 449 20.80 -4.96 5.62
CA MET A 449 21.29 -5.10 7.00
C MET A 449 22.79 -5.35 7.04
N TYR A 450 23.33 -6.25 6.21
CA TYR A 450 24.77 -6.50 6.16
C TYR A 450 25.58 -5.32 5.66
N TYR A 451 25.03 -4.48 4.77
CA TYR A 451 25.64 -3.22 4.39
C TYR A 451 25.70 -2.25 5.60
N LEU A 452 24.59 -2.09 6.32
CA LEU A 452 24.50 -1.23 7.50
C LEU A 452 25.33 -1.70 8.70
N TYR A 453 25.66 -2.99 8.78
CA TYR A 453 26.52 -3.52 9.84
C TYR A 453 27.92 -2.89 9.84
N GLY A 454 28.40 -2.38 8.70
CA GLY A 454 29.60 -1.54 8.61
C GLY A 454 30.93 -2.18 9.10
N ASN A 455 30.94 -3.48 9.41
CA ASN A 455 32.13 -4.20 9.86
C ASN A 455 32.96 -4.66 8.65
N PRO A 456 34.21 -4.17 8.46
CA PRO A 456 35.00 -4.44 7.26
C PRO A 456 35.20 -5.93 6.91
N ASN A 457 35.17 -6.83 7.90
CA ASN A 457 35.41 -8.26 7.71
C ASN A 457 34.12 -9.09 7.59
N ARG A 458 32.94 -8.47 7.77
CA ARG A 458 31.65 -9.17 7.87
C ARG A 458 30.49 -8.45 7.18
N SER A 459 30.70 -7.26 6.63
CA SER A 459 29.70 -6.51 5.86
C SER A 459 29.71 -6.96 4.40
N LEU A 460 28.59 -6.70 3.71
CA LEU A 460 28.53 -6.83 2.26
C LEU A 460 28.96 -5.52 1.59
N PRO A 461 29.66 -5.58 0.45
CA PRO A 461 29.91 -4.39 -0.36
C PRO A 461 28.59 -3.72 -0.77
N GLU A 462 28.62 -2.39 -0.88
CA GLU A 462 27.44 -1.59 -1.24
C GLU A 462 26.75 -2.11 -2.51
N GLN A 463 27.53 -2.55 -3.51
CA GLN A 463 27.02 -3.03 -4.80
C GLN A 463 26.11 -4.25 -4.67
N PHE A 464 26.32 -5.13 -3.67
CA PHE A 464 25.41 -6.27 -3.45
C PHE A 464 24.03 -5.79 -3.01
N PHE A 465 24.00 -4.82 -2.10
CA PHE A 465 22.76 -4.19 -1.66
C PHE A 465 22.07 -3.45 -2.81
N THR A 466 22.78 -2.55 -3.50
CA THR A 466 22.20 -1.77 -4.60
C THR A 466 21.79 -2.62 -5.81
N THR A 467 22.44 -3.77 -6.04
CA THR A 467 21.96 -4.78 -7.01
C THR A 467 20.58 -5.31 -6.63
N THR A 468 20.35 -5.67 -5.37
CA THR A 468 19.03 -6.17 -4.95
C THR A 468 17.94 -5.11 -5.01
N VAL A 469 18.29 -3.85 -4.71
CA VAL A 469 17.42 -2.68 -4.91
C VAL A 469 17.06 -2.54 -6.39
N LEU A 470 18.04 -2.62 -7.30
CA LEU A 470 17.81 -2.56 -8.73
C LEU A 470 16.88 -3.70 -9.22
N LEU A 471 17.06 -4.92 -8.73
CA LEU A 471 16.20 -6.06 -9.06
C LEU A 471 14.75 -5.83 -8.58
N ARG A 472 14.56 -5.28 -7.38
CA ARG A 472 13.24 -4.86 -6.87
C ARG A 472 12.61 -3.83 -7.80
N ASP A 473 13.35 -2.78 -8.17
CA ASP A 473 12.84 -1.69 -9.00
C ASP A 473 12.45 -2.18 -10.39
N ILE A 474 13.27 -3.04 -11.01
CA ILE A 474 12.96 -3.71 -12.28
C ILE A 474 11.68 -4.54 -12.15
N ALA A 475 11.50 -5.30 -11.06
CA ALA A 475 10.29 -6.07 -10.81
C ALA A 475 9.04 -5.17 -10.69
N VAL A 476 9.13 -4.03 -10.01
CA VAL A 476 8.01 -3.06 -9.91
C VAL A 476 7.70 -2.42 -11.26
N ILE A 477 8.73 -2.08 -12.06
CA ILE A 477 8.56 -1.57 -13.43
C ILE A 477 7.86 -2.61 -14.32
N MET A 478 8.23 -3.88 -14.23
CA MET A 478 7.57 -4.97 -14.94
C MET A 478 6.09 -5.10 -14.54
N LEU A 479 5.76 -4.99 -13.25
CA LEU A 479 4.37 -4.97 -12.79
C LEU A 479 3.60 -3.78 -13.39
N CYS A 480 4.19 -2.58 -13.42
CA CYS A 480 3.59 -1.40 -14.04
C CYS A 480 3.33 -1.61 -15.54
N ALA A 481 4.30 -2.16 -16.27
CA ALA A 481 4.17 -2.45 -17.69
C ALA A 481 3.03 -3.46 -17.96
N LEU A 482 2.88 -4.49 -17.13
CA LEU A 482 1.81 -5.47 -17.26
C LEU A 482 0.43 -4.89 -16.92
N VAL A 483 0.34 -4.01 -15.92
CA VAL A 483 -0.90 -3.26 -15.65
C VAL A 483 -1.28 -2.39 -16.85
N ILE A 484 -0.33 -1.64 -17.42
CA ILE A 484 -0.56 -0.82 -18.62
C ILE A 484 -0.99 -1.70 -19.80
N ARG A 485 -0.34 -2.86 -20.00
CA ARG A 485 -0.72 -3.83 -21.03
C ARG A 485 -2.16 -4.31 -20.86
N GLN A 486 -2.57 -4.62 -19.63
CA GLN A 486 -3.94 -5.04 -19.31
C GLN A 486 -4.96 -3.91 -19.53
N ILE A 487 -4.59 -2.65 -19.27
CA ILE A 487 -5.43 -1.48 -19.56
C ILE A 487 -5.70 -1.35 -21.06
N TYR A 488 -4.67 -1.52 -21.91
CA TYR A 488 -4.82 -1.45 -23.37
C TYR A 488 -5.38 -2.74 -23.99
N ARG A 489 -5.36 -3.87 -23.26
CA ARG A 489 -5.93 -5.15 -23.68
C ARG A 489 -6.99 -5.62 -22.69
N PRO A 490 -8.17 -4.97 -22.64
CA PRO A 490 -9.20 -5.27 -21.64
C PRO A 490 -9.73 -6.71 -21.69
N GLY A 491 -9.60 -7.41 -22.84
CA GLY A 491 -9.93 -8.83 -22.95
C GLY A 491 -9.07 -9.75 -22.08
N GLU A 492 -7.86 -9.31 -21.69
CA GLU A 492 -6.97 -10.04 -20.77
C GLU A 492 -7.22 -9.66 -19.29
N ASP A 493 -8.18 -8.77 -19.01
CA ASP A 493 -8.52 -8.39 -17.64
C ASP A 493 -9.31 -9.48 -16.92
N LEU A 494 -8.58 -10.28 -16.14
CA LEU A 494 -9.16 -11.35 -15.33
C LEU A 494 -10.26 -10.82 -14.41
N VAL A 495 -10.20 -9.59 -13.88
CA VAL A 495 -11.23 -9.09 -12.96
C VAL A 495 -12.57 -8.90 -13.69
N ARG A 496 -12.54 -8.41 -14.93
CA ARG A 496 -13.73 -8.09 -15.73
C ARG A 496 -14.49 -9.29 -16.27
N TRP A 497 -13.87 -10.47 -16.26
CA TRP A 497 -14.51 -11.73 -16.64
C TRP A 497 -15.24 -11.66 -17.99
N GLY A 498 -14.54 -11.19 -19.02
CA GLY A 498 -15.11 -11.02 -20.36
C GLY A 498 -16.19 -9.94 -20.44
N GLY A 499 -16.16 -8.93 -19.57
CA GLY A 499 -17.11 -7.82 -19.56
C GLY A 499 -18.37 -8.05 -18.71
N ARG A 500 -18.51 -9.23 -18.07
CA ARG A 500 -19.65 -9.53 -17.16
C ARG A 500 -19.62 -8.69 -15.88
N VAL A 501 -18.43 -8.25 -15.47
CA VAL A 501 -18.19 -7.40 -14.31
C VAL A 501 -17.37 -6.19 -14.78
N ASP A 502 -17.65 -5.01 -14.24
CA ASP A 502 -16.95 -3.78 -14.63
C ASP A 502 -15.74 -3.47 -13.73
N ASP A 503 -15.93 -2.77 -12.61
CA ASP A 503 -14.87 -2.47 -11.65
C ASP A 503 -15.39 -2.64 -10.21
N PRO A 504 -15.00 -3.72 -9.50
CA PRO A 504 -15.37 -3.93 -8.10
C PRO A 504 -14.96 -2.78 -7.18
N ALA A 505 -13.89 -2.07 -7.51
CA ALA A 505 -13.41 -0.90 -6.76
C ALA A 505 -13.93 0.44 -7.33
N GLY A 506 -14.71 0.40 -8.41
CA GLY A 506 -15.16 1.58 -9.15
C GLY A 506 -16.11 2.46 -8.35
N GLY A 507 -16.90 1.88 -7.44
CA GLY A 507 -17.79 2.62 -6.55
C GLY A 507 -18.81 3.46 -7.34
N PRO A 508 -18.85 4.78 -7.20
CA PRO A 508 -19.61 5.68 -8.06
C PRO A 508 -19.27 5.56 -9.56
N PHE A 509 -18.15 4.98 -9.97
CA PHE A 509 -17.80 4.79 -11.39
C PHE A 509 -18.24 3.42 -11.94
N ASP A 510 -18.58 2.47 -11.06
CA ASP A 510 -19.01 1.14 -11.45
C ASP A 510 -20.27 1.20 -12.33
N ARG A 511 -20.20 0.52 -13.48
CA ARG A 511 -21.21 0.49 -14.55
C ARG A 511 -21.60 1.86 -15.13
N ALA A 512 -20.81 2.91 -14.88
CA ALA A 512 -21.01 4.17 -15.60
C ALA A 512 -20.78 3.97 -17.12
N PRO A 513 -21.41 4.74 -18.01
CA PRO A 513 -20.97 4.78 -19.39
C PRO A 513 -19.54 5.35 -19.48
N ASP A 514 -18.79 4.93 -20.49
CA ASP A 514 -17.51 5.56 -20.80
C ASP A 514 -17.81 6.85 -21.58
N ALA A 515 -17.41 8.00 -21.04
CA ALA A 515 -17.73 9.32 -21.59
C ALA A 515 -16.44 10.14 -21.69
N PRO A 516 -15.57 9.86 -22.68
CA PRO A 516 -14.33 10.61 -22.82
C PRO A 516 -14.62 12.11 -22.97
N PRO A 517 -13.76 12.99 -22.46
CA PRO A 517 -14.04 14.42 -22.49
C PRO A 517 -14.16 14.94 -23.91
N GLY A 518 -15.12 15.85 -24.16
CA GLY A 518 -15.35 16.44 -25.49
C GLY A 518 -14.14 17.19 -26.07
N TRP A 519 -13.25 17.70 -25.21
CA TRP A 519 -12.00 18.37 -25.60
C TRP A 519 -10.86 17.40 -25.98
N LEU A 520 -11.01 16.10 -25.74
CA LEU A 520 -10.01 15.11 -26.15
C LEU A 520 -10.08 14.95 -27.68
N PRO A 521 -8.98 15.21 -28.42
CA PRO A 521 -8.95 15.08 -29.88
C PRO A 521 -9.41 13.70 -30.36
N ASP A 522 -10.15 13.64 -31.47
CA ASP A 522 -10.74 12.39 -31.97
C ASP A 522 -9.69 11.29 -32.25
N TRP A 523 -8.48 11.66 -32.66
CA TRP A 523 -7.38 10.72 -32.90
C TRP A 523 -6.86 10.04 -31.63
N LEU A 524 -7.03 10.68 -30.46
CA LEU A 524 -6.69 10.13 -29.14
C LEU A 524 -7.85 9.34 -28.51
N ARG A 525 -9.05 9.39 -29.08
CA ARG A 525 -10.20 8.65 -28.57
C ARG A 525 -10.07 7.15 -28.88
N PRO A 526 -10.62 6.27 -28.02
CA PRO A 526 -10.71 4.84 -28.27
C PRO A 526 -11.33 4.54 -29.65
N ALA A 527 -10.77 3.57 -30.38
CA ALA A 527 -11.22 3.21 -31.73
C ALA A 527 -12.73 2.84 -31.81
N GLY A 528 -13.30 2.29 -30.72
CA GLY A 528 -14.73 1.96 -30.65
C GLY A 528 -15.66 3.18 -30.66
N LEU A 529 -15.21 4.32 -30.10
CA LEU A 529 -15.95 5.59 -30.10
C LEU A 529 -15.76 6.38 -31.41
N ARG A 530 -14.61 6.22 -32.09
CA ARG A 530 -14.35 6.81 -33.41
C ARG A 530 -15.34 6.31 -34.48
N ARG A 531 -15.75 5.04 -34.43
CA ARG A 531 -16.72 4.48 -35.39
C ARG A 531 -18.14 5.00 -35.22
N ALA A 532 -18.54 5.42 -34.02
CA ALA A 532 -19.88 5.96 -33.77
C ALA A 532 -20.05 7.41 -34.25
N ALA A 533 -18.95 8.13 -34.51
CA ALA A 533 -18.96 9.53 -34.94
C ALA A 533 -18.90 9.72 -36.47
N ALA A 534 -18.83 8.64 -37.26
CA ALA A 534 -19.00 8.74 -38.71
C ALA A 534 -20.47 9.08 -39.01
N PRO A 535 -20.78 10.16 -39.75
CA PRO A 535 -22.15 10.47 -40.12
C PRO A 535 -22.74 9.31 -40.93
N ALA A 536 -23.97 8.92 -40.59
CA ALA A 536 -24.81 8.20 -41.52
C ALA A 536 -24.95 9.08 -42.77
N GLU A 537 -24.23 8.73 -43.84
CA GLU A 537 -24.43 9.35 -45.14
C GLU A 537 -25.87 9.12 -45.56
N ARG A 538 -26.46 10.21 -46.04
CA ARG A 538 -27.85 10.38 -46.44
C ARG A 538 -28.26 9.28 -47.41
N ALA A 539 -29.24 8.48 -47.02
CA ALA A 539 -30.08 7.74 -47.96
C ALA A 539 -31.52 8.17 -47.72
N ASP A 540 -31.86 9.35 -48.23
CA ASP A 540 -33.26 9.70 -48.48
C ASP A 540 -33.33 10.73 -49.62
N GLU A 541 -33.62 10.23 -50.82
CA GLU A 541 -34.33 10.99 -51.86
C GLU A 541 -35.16 10.03 -52.74
N GLN A 542 -36.36 9.73 -52.22
CA GLN A 542 -37.68 9.62 -52.87
C GLN A 542 -37.84 8.98 -54.28
N ALA A 543 -38.78 8.01 -54.34
CA ALA A 543 -39.85 8.03 -55.34
C ALA A 543 -41.13 7.36 -54.77
N PRO A 544 -42.33 7.95 -54.93
CA PRO A 544 -43.59 7.37 -54.47
C PRO A 544 -44.20 6.48 -55.56
N VAL A 545 -44.67 5.28 -55.21
CA VAL A 545 -45.57 4.51 -56.07
C VAL A 545 -46.90 4.34 -55.37
N THR A 546 -47.90 4.92 -56.01
CA THR A 546 -49.32 4.96 -55.67
C THR A 546 -49.96 3.57 -55.62
N SER A 547 -50.89 3.44 -54.67
CA SER A 547 -51.86 2.36 -54.53
C SER A 547 -52.73 2.16 -55.77
N GLY A 548 -52.97 0.89 -56.13
CA GLY A 548 -54.07 0.48 -57.00
C GLY A 548 -54.45 -0.98 -56.71
N ALA A 549 -55.53 -1.17 -55.97
CA ALA A 549 -56.36 -2.38 -56.00
C ALA A 549 -57.52 -2.13 -56.99
N PRO A 550 -58.17 -3.16 -57.55
CA PRO A 550 -59.02 -4.09 -56.78
C PRO A 550 -58.50 -5.52 -56.71
#